data_AF-A0A857JJT3-F1
#
_entry.id   AF-A0A857JJT3-F1
#
_cell.length_a   1.000
_cell.length_b   1.000
_cell.length_c   1.000
_cell.angle_alpha   90.00
_cell.angle_beta   90.00
_cell.angle_gamma   90.00
#
_symmetry.space_group_name_H-M   'P 1'
#
loop_
_entity.id
_entity.type
_entity.pdbx_description
1 polymer ?
#
loop_
_entity_poly.entity_id
_entity_poly.type
_entity_poly.pdbx_seq_one_letter_code
_entity_poly.pdbx_strand_id
1 'polypeptide(L)'
;MARKITSSDILVPLLLISLMNVAACTSFSKGSEKGSDAPLSSGESNSSHQQGGSSHPIKTLQKTKVTNHPHPLSWVQGADPLSDARQAIKANDLRFLAFAGRAIAIPGVNLAEYPIEYLEQHCGYRTLKGTGDTLRVGEQTSLRSLAHDYAIVYNQTILASCL
;
A
#
# COMPACT_ATOMS: atom_id res chain seq x y z
N MET A 1 -54.77 39.40 -30.80
CA MET A 1 -54.78 40.09 -29.50
C MET A 1 -53.40 39.95 -28.88
N ALA A 2 -52.84 41.06 -28.42
CA ALA A 2 -51.51 41.19 -27.84
C ALA A 2 -51.54 41.10 -26.31
N ARG A 3 -50.42 40.66 -25.70
CA ARG A 3 -49.74 41.10 -24.43
C ARG A 3 -48.89 39.93 -23.91
N LYS A 4 -47.55 39.98 -23.84
CA LYS A 4 -46.57 40.83 -23.11
C LYS A 4 -46.03 40.13 -21.83
N ILE A 5 -44.83 39.57 -21.98
CA ILE A 5 -43.57 39.65 -21.18
C ILE A 5 -43.66 40.12 -19.71
N THR A 6 -42.98 39.41 -18.79
CA THR A 6 -41.95 39.86 -17.79
C THR A 6 -41.42 38.63 -17.01
N SER A 7 -40.13 38.23 -17.06
CA SER A 7 -38.91 38.78 -16.40
C SER A 7 -38.84 38.54 -14.88
N SER A 8 -37.61 38.28 -14.39
CA SER A 8 -37.13 38.09 -13.00
C SER A 8 -37.10 36.62 -12.51
N ASP A 9 -36.03 36.03 -11.96
CA ASP A 9 -34.66 36.45 -11.63
C ASP A 9 -33.76 35.19 -11.59
N ILE A 10 -32.74 35.09 -12.46
CA ILE A 10 -31.67 34.09 -12.30
C ILE A 10 -30.52 34.78 -11.56
N LEU A 11 -30.52 34.63 -10.24
CA LEU A 11 -29.41 35.04 -9.38
C LEU A 11 -28.35 33.94 -9.39
N VAL A 12 -27.31 34.12 -10.21
CA VAL A 12 -26.10 33.28 -10.20
C VAL A 12 -25.17 33.78 -9.10
N PRO A 13 -24.82 32.99 -8.07
CA PRO A 13 -23.74 33.35 -7.18
C PRO A 13 -22.39 33.09 -7.86
N LEU A 14 -21.69 34.18 -8.14
CA LEU A 14 -20.30 34.24 -8.57
C LEU A 14 -19.41 33.69 -7.43
N LEU A 15 -18.91 32.46 -7.58
CA LEU A 15 -17.94 31.87 -6.65
C LEU A 15 -16.56 32.51 -6.90
N LEU A 16 -16.17 33.40 -5.99
CA LEU A 16 -14.81 33.94 -5.88
C LEU A 16 -13.84 32.82 -5.52
N ILE A 17 -13.00 32.42 -6.48
CA ILE A 17 -11.86 31.54 -6.24
C ILE A 17 -10.76 32.36 -5.57
N SER A 18 -10.57 32.15 -4.27
CA SER A 18 -9.42 32.68 -3.54
C SER A 18 -8.18 31.85 -3.86
N LEU A 19 -7.19 32.46 -4.54
CA LEU A 19 -5.87 31.87 -4.76
C LEU A 19 -5.08 31.92 -3.45
N MET A 20 -4.89 30.76 -2.81
CA MET A 20 -3.87 30.61 -1.76
C MET A 20 -2.54 30.18 -2.40
N ASN A 21 -1.59 31.11 -2.43
CA ASN A 21 -0.19 30.85 -2.75
C ASN A 21 0.42 29.93 -1.68
N VAL A 22 0.90 28.75 -2.09
CA VAL A 22 1.76 27.92 -1.24
C VAL A 22 3.21 28.31 -1.55
N ALA A 23 3.88 28.95 -0.59
CA ALA A 23 5.32 29.17 -0.63
C ALA A 23 6.03 27.82 -0.46
N ALA A 24 6.77 27.39 -1.49
CA ALA A 24 7.66 26.26 -1.42
C ALA A 24 8.92 26.62 -0.62
N CYS A 25 9.16 25.97 0.52
CA CYS A 25 10.46 25.96 1.17
C CYS A 25 11.29 24.82 0.58
N THR A 26 12.13 25.12 -0.40
CA THR A 26 13.27 24.28 -0.81
C THR A 26 14.54 24.91 -0.27
N SER A 27 15.23 24.24 0.65
CA SER A 27 16.64 24.51 0.93
C SER A 27 17.40 23.19 0.88
N PHE A 28 17.89 22.90 -0.32
CA PHE A 28 18.88 21.88 -0.61
C PHE A 28 20.20 22.63 -0.84
N SER A 29 21.08 22.67 0.17
CA SER A 29 22.42 23.22 0.00
C SER A 29 23.43 22.09 0.01
N LYS A 30 23.84 21.74 -1.20
CA LYS A 30 25.01 20.94 -1.54
C LYS A 30 26.21 21.88 -1.64
N GLY A 31 27.28 21.61 -0.90
CA GLY A 31 28.55 22.34 -1.00
C GLY A 31 29.69 21.46 -0.50
N SER A 32 30.55 21.06 -1.44
CA SER A 32 31.81 20.35 -1.21
C SER A 32 32.94 21.37 -1.03
N GLU A 33 34.08 20.89 -0.51
CA GLU A 33 35.46 21.44 -0.59
C GLU A 33 36.11 21.99 0.70
N LYS A 34 36.94 21.11 1.30
CA LYS A 34 38.42 21.22 1.49
C LYS A 34 39.01 22.18 2.55
N GLY A 35 39.87 21.60 3.41
CA GLY A 35 40.87 22.30 4.25
C GLY A 35 40.79 21.87 5.73
N SER A 36 41.51 20.82 6.13
CA SER A 36 42.79 20.88 6.89
C SER A 36 42.62 21.41 8.32
N ASP A 37 42.64 20.50 9.30
CA ASP A 37 43.67 20.44 10.35
C ASP A 37 43.37 19.29 11.33
N ALA A 38 44.38 18.47 11.61
CA ALA A 38 44.37 17.42 12.62
C ALA A 38 44.62 18.03 14.03
N PRO A 39 44.36 17.32 15.15
CA PRO A 39 45.25 16.24 15.56
C PRO A 39 44.59 14.99 16.17
N LEU A 40 45.35 13.90 16.06
CA LEU A 40 45.43 12.71 16.93
C LEU A 40 44.81 12.85 18.33
N SER A 41 44.12 11.82 18.82
CA SER A 41 44.79 10.69 19.48
C SER A 41 43.79 9.69 20.07
N SER A 42 44.22 8.44 19.98
CA SER A 42 43.78 7.21 20.64
C SER A 42 43.42 7.31 22.13
N GLY A 43 42.51 6.43 22.56
CA GLY A 43 42.30 6.10 23.97
C GLY A 43 41.30 4.97 24.19
N GLU A 44 41.71 3.73 23.95
CA GLU A 44 41.18 2.59 24.71
C GLU A 44 41.56 2.76 26.18
N SER A 45 40.62 2.57 27.10
CA SER A 45 40.87 1.91 28.40
C SER A 45 39.57 1.61 29.14
N ASN A 46 39.46 0.34 29.52
CA ASN A 46 38.54 -0.21 30.49
C ASN A 46 38.67 0.47 31.86
N SER A 47 37.58 0.58 32.63
CA SER A 47 37.47 -0.05 33.97
C SER A 47 36.09 0.18 34.63
N SER A 48 35.46 -0.94 34.96
CA SER A 48 34.69 -1.31 36.18
C SER A 48 34.23 -0.27 37.21
N HIS A 49 32.95 -0.32 37.59
CA HIS A 49 32.43 -0.61 38.97
C HIS A 49 30.88 -0.73 38.90
N GLN A 50 30.28 -1.92 39.14
CA GLN A 50 29.58 -2.35 40.37
C GLN A 50 28.46 -1.37 40.83
N GLN A 51 27.26 -1.76 41.27
CA GLN A 51 26.56 -3.02 41.50
C GLN A 51 25.10 -2.60 41.81
N GLY A 52 24.11 -3.37 41.39
CA GLY A 52 22.72 -3.12 41.78
C GLY A 52 21.83 -4.27 41.34
N GLY A 53 21.65 -5.24 42.23
CA GLY A 53 20.87 -6.44 41.97
C GLY A 53 19.40 -6.14 41.71
N SER A 54 18.88 -6.74 40.65
CA SER A 54 17.50 -7.24 40.65
C SER A 54 17.48 -8.52 39.85
N SER A 55 17.58 -9.63 40.57
CA SER A 55 17.39 -10.99 40.07
C SER A 55 15.93 -11.18 39.69
N HIS A 56 15.58 -10.78 38.47
CA HIS A 56 14.43 -11.30 37.75
C HIS A 56 14.97 -12.34 36.77
N PRO A 57 14.54 -13.61 36.83
CA PRO A 57 15.03 -14.61 35.90
C PRO A 57 14.64 -14.17 34.49
N ILE A 58 15.65 -13.90 33.65
CA ILE A 58 15.48 -13.88 32.21
C ILE A 58 14.97 -15.27 31.86
N LYS A 59 13.65 -15.39 31.72
CA LYS A 59 13.03 -16.53 31.05
C LYS A 59 13.67 -16.55 29.67
N THR A 60 14.62 -17.47 29.49
CA THR A 60 15.06 -17.99 28.21
C THR A 60 13.83 -18.01 27.32
N LEU A 61 13.85 -17.16 26.28
CA LEU A 61 12.83 -17.13 25.25
C LEU A 61 12.76 -18.57 24.74
N GLN A 62 11.74 -19.28 25.21
CA GLN A 62 11.45 -20.62 24.74
C GLN A 62 11.34 -20.45 23.24
N LYS A 63 12.26 -21.08 22.51
CA LYS A 63 12.19 -21.28 21.07
C LYS A 63 10.84 -21.95 20.84
N THR A 64 9.82 -21.13 20.63
CA THR A 64 8.47 -21.58 20.37
C THR A 64 8.61 -22.43 19.12
N LYS A 65 8.24 -23.70 19.28
CA LYS A 65 8.07 -24.66 18.19
C LYS A 65 7.37 -23.92 17.06
N VAL A 66 8.15 -23.54 16.04
CA VAL A 66 7.63 -22.90 14.82
C VAL A 66 6.73 -23.96 14.20
N THR A 67 5.44 -23.85 14.46
CA THR A 67 4.45 -24.65 13.75
C THR A 67 4.55 -24.19 12.30
N ASN A 68 5.01 -25.10 11.44
CA ASN A 68 5.28 -24.82 10.03
C ASN A 68 3.94 -24.74 9.29
N HIS A 69 3.16 -23.70 9.57
CA HIS A 69 1.93 -23.42 8.85
C HIS A 69 2.32 -22.72 7.54
N PRO A 70 1.93 -23.27 6.38
CA PRO A 70 2.25 -22.65 5.10
C PRO A 70 1.67 -21.23 5.06
N HIS A 71 2.47 -20.30 4.55
CA HIS A 71 2.03 -18.90 4.40
C HIS A 71 0.77 -18.85 3.53
N PRO A 72 -0.26 -18.02 3.86
CA PRO A 72 -1.51 -17.96 3.08
C PRO A 72 -1.34 -17.60 1.60
N LEU A 73 -0.20 -17.02 1.23
CA LEU A 73 0.16 -16.68 -0.15
C LEU A 73 1.09 -17.70 -0.83
N SER A 74 1.45 -18.82 -0.20
CA SER A 74 2.37 -19.81 -0.78
C SER A 74 1.90 -20.36 -2.14
N TRP A 75 0.59 -20.40 -2.39
CA TRP A 75 0.01 -20.86 -3.65
C TRP A 75 0.46 -20.03 -4.87
N VAL A 76 0.90 -18.78 -4.69
CA VAL A 76 1.30 -17.90 -5.81
C VAL A 76 2.58 -18.34 -6.50
N GLN A 77 3.40 -19.20 -5.87
CA GLN A 77 4.70 -19.63 -6.39
C GLN A 77 4.62 -20.49 -7.66
N GLY A 78 3.46 -21.07 -7.97
CA GLY A 78 3.25 -21.90 -9.16
C GLY A 78 1.93 -21.61 -9.88
N ALA A 79 1.31 -20.46 -9.59
CA ALA A 79 0.03 -20.09 -10.17
C ALA A 79 0.20 -19.35 -11.51
N ASP A 80 -0.79 -19.47 -12.39
CA ASP A 80 -0.85 -18.74 -13.67
C ASP A 80 -2.03 -17.77 -13.63
N PRO A 81 -1.80 -16.46 -13.43
CA PRO A 81 -2.88 -15.49 -13.26
C PRO A 81 -3.77 -15.36 -14.49
N LEU A 82 -3.24 -15.58 -15.69
CA LEU A 82 -4.01 -15.46 -16.93
C LEU A 82 -4.91 -16.67 -17.13
N SER A 83 -4.40 -17.87 -16.88
CA SER A 83 -5.21 -19.10 -16.89
C SER A 83 -6.32 -19.04 -15.84
N ASP A 84 -5.97 -18.63 -14.62
CA ASP A 84 -6.90 -18.56 -13.50
C ASP A 84 -8.00 -17.51 -13.74
N ALA A 85 -7.66 -16.34 -14.28
CA ALA A 85 -8.65 -15.32 -14.64
C ALA A 85 -9.62 -15.82 -15.73
N ARG A 86 -9.10 -16.49 -16.77
CA ARG A 86 -9.95 -17.10 -17.81
C ARG A 86 -10.88 -18.17 -17.24
N GLN A 87 -10.40 -18.95 -16.28
CA GLN A 87 -11.24 -19.93 -15.59
C GLN A 87 -12.33 -19.26 -14.76
N ALA A 88 -11.98 -18.20 -14.02
CA ALA A 88 -12.93 -17.43 -13.23
C ALA A 88 -14.02 -16.78 -14.11
N ILE A 89 -13.64 -16.19 -15.25
CA ILE A 89 -14.59 -15.64 -16.24
C ILE A 89 -15.54 -16.72 -16.75
N LYS A 90 -15.03 -17.90 -17.12
CA LYS A 90 -15.87 -19.04 -17.55
C LYS A 90 -16.84 -19.51 -16.46
N ALA A 91 -16.47 -19.35 -15.20
CA ALA A 91 -17.29 -19.68 -14.04
C ALA A 91 -18.20 -18.51 -13.58
N ASN A 92 -18.22 -17.39 -14.31
CA ASN A 92 -18.93 -16.16 -13.95
C ASN A 92 -18.51 -15.58 -12.58
N ASP A 93 -17.27 -15.81 -12.15
CA ASP A 93 -16.67 -15.14 -11.00
C ASP A 93 -15.82 -13.96 -11.50
N LEU A 94 -16.47 -12.81 -11.65
CA LEU A 94 -15.86 -11.57 -12.14
C LEU A 94 -15.28 -10.70 -11.01
N ARG A 95 -15.14 -11.26 -9.80
CA ARG A 95 -14.63 -10.47 -8.67
C ARG A 95 -13.12 -10.26 -8.78
N PHE A 96 -12.69 -9.02 -8.57
CA PHE A 96 -11.28 -8.66 -8.50
C PHE A 96 -10.58 -9.23 -7.28
N LEU A 97 -9.25 -9.36 -7.36
CA LEU A 97 -8.38 -9.66 -6.24
C LEU A 97 -7.89 -8.35 -5.60
N ALA A 98 -8.28 -8.15 -4.34
CA ALA A 98 -7.95 -6.97 -3.57
C ALA A 98 -6.92 -7.26 -2.47
N PHE A 99 -6.11 -6.25 -2.17
CA PHE A 99 -5.17 -6.23 -1.06
C PHE A 99 -5.78 -5.45 0.11
N ALA A 100 -5.81 -6.07 1.29
CA ALA A 100 -6.44 -5.50 2.50
C ALA A 100 -5.44 -4.75 3.39
N GLY A 101 -4.72 -3.77 2.84
CA GLY A 101 -3.87 -2.87 3.65
C GLY A 101 -4.70 -1.81 4.39
N ARG A 102 -4.05 -0.71 4.79
CA ARG A 102 -4.72 0.49 5.34
C ARG A 102 -5.92 0.97 4.53
N ALA A 103 -5.86 0.78 3.21
CA ALA A 103 -6.98 0.93 2.30
C ALA A 103 -7.04 -0.29 1.37
N ILE A 104 -8.23 -0.55 0.82
CA ILE A 104 -8.39 -1.54 -0.24
C ILE A 104 -7.62 -1.07 -1.48
N ALA A 105 -6.73 -1.92 -1.96
CA ALA A 105 -6.05 -1.73 -3.24
C ALA A 105 -6.45 -2.87 -4.19
N ILE A 106 -6.70 -2.55 -5.46
CA ILE A 106 -6.94 -3.53 -6.51
C ILE A 106 -5.79 -3.40 -7.52
N PRO A 107 -4.73 -4.22 -7.40
CA PRO A 107 -3.57 -4.12 -8.27
C PRO A 107 -3.95 -4.21 -9.74
N GLY A 108 -3.33 -3.38 -10.58
CA GLY A 108 -3.56 -3.37 -12.03
C GLY A 108 -4.80 -2.60 -12.50
N VAL A 109 -5.61 -2.04 -11.58
CA VAL A 109 -6.80 -1.23 -11.90
C VAL A 109 -6.57 0.23 -11.51
N ASN A 110 -6.91 1.15 -12.42
CA ASN A 110 -6.83 2.58 -12.17
C ASN A 110 -8.06 3.04 -11.37
N LEU A 111 -7.90 3.28 -10.06
CA LEU A 111 -9.00 3.69 -9.18
C LEU A 111 -9.48 5.13 -9.39
N ALA A 112 -8.74 5.96 -10.15
CA ALA A 112 -9.22 7.28 -10.56
C ALA A 112 -10.26 7.18 -11.70
N GLU A 113 -10.15 6.14 -12.54
CA GLU A 113 -11.09 5.85 -13.62
C GLU A 113 -12.24 4.97 -13.15
N TYR A 114 -11.93 3.98 -12.31
CA TYR A 114 -12.91 3.06 -11.73
C TYR A 114 -12.84 3.11 -10.19
N PRO A 115 -13.59 4.02 -9.54
CA PRO A 115 -13.64 4.11 -8.08
C PRO A 115 -14.04 2.77 -7.44
N ILE A 116 -13.58 2.52 -6.20
CA ILE A 116 -13.81 1.25 -5.50
C ILE A 116 -15.30 0.91 -5.41
N GLU A 117 -16.15 1.89 -5.12
CA GLU A 117 -17.60 1.71 -5.00
C GLU A 117 -18.22 1.28 -6.33
N TYR A 118 -17.72 1.81 -7.45
CA TYR A 118 -18.17 1.42 -8.79
C TYR A 118 -17.78 -0.03 -9.10
N LEU A 119 -16.53 -0.41 -8.81
CA LEU A 119 -16.04 -1.77 -9.00
C LEU A 119 -16.79 -2.78 -8.13
N GLU A 120 -17.09 -2.43 -6.87
CA GLU A 120 -17.83 -3.27 -5.94
C GLU A 120 -19.26 -3.54 -6.41
N GLN A 121 -19.95 -2.52 -6.94
CA GLN A 121 -21.32 -2.63 -7.43
C GLN A 121 -21.44 -3.48 -8.71
N HIS A 122 -20.46 -3.42 -9.61
CA HIS A 122 -20.55 -4.06 -10.93
C HIS A 122 -19.89 -5.44 -10.98
N CYS A 123 -18.70 -5.58 -10.40
CA CYS A 123 -17.90 -6.80 -10.50
C CYS A 123 -17.70 -7.47 -9.12
N GLY A 124 -17.66 -6.66 -8.06
CA GLY A 124 -17.24 -7.08 -6.74
C GLY A 124 -15.73 -7.29 -6.65
N TYR A 125 -15.24 -7.49 -5.42
CA TYR A 125 -13.86 -7.91 -5.17
C TYR A 125 -13.79 -8.88 -3.98
N ARG A 126 -12.71 -9.64 -3.90
CA ARG A 126 -12.36 -10.48 -2.75
C ARG A 126 -10.96 -10.15 -2.27
N THR A 127 -10.78 -10.08 -0.96
CA THR A 127 -9.47 -9.80 -0.37
C THR A 127 -8.61 -11.07 -0.34
N LEU A 128 -7.36 -10.94 -0.76
CA LEU A 128 -6.38 -12.02 -0.69
C LEU A 128 -5.89 -12.18 0.75
N LYS A 129 -6.06 -13.38 1.31
CA LYS A 129 -5.55 -13.70 2.66
C LYS A 129 -4.03 -13.52 2.71
N GLY A 130 -3.53 -12.89 3.77
CA GLY A 130 -2.10 -12.59 3.90
C GLY A 130 -1.65 -11.28 3.24
N THR A 131 -2.57 -10.48 2.70
CA THR A 131 -2.28 -9.14 2.15
C THR A 131 -2.60 -7.98 3.10
N GLY A 132 -2.84 -8.30 4.38
CA GLY A 132 -3.09 -7.35 5.47
C GLY A 132 -1.93 -6.41 5.78
N ASP A 133 -2.12 -5.53 6.77
CA ASP A 133 -1.10 -4.60 7.29
C ASP A 133 0.01 -5.28 8.11
N THR A 134 -0.20 -6.52 8.55
CA THR A 134 0.82 -7.28 9.27
C THR A 134 1.81 -7.89 8.28
N LEU A 135 3.01 -7.34 8.21
CA LEU A 135 4.14 -7.90 7.46
C LEU A 135 5.17 -8.49 8.44
N ARG A 136 5.62 -9.73 8.19
CA ARG A 136 6.85 -10.23 8.82
C ARG A 136 7.95 -10.21 7.76
N VAL A 137 9.14 -9.76 8.14
CA VAL A 137 10.26 -9.58 7.21
C VAL A 137 10.77 -10.95 6.71
N GLY A 138 11.20 -11.03 5.45
CA GLY A 138 11.80 -12.22 4.84
C GLY A 138 10.95 -12.80 3.71
N GLU A 139 10.79 -14.12 3.68
CA GLU A 139 10.03 -14.86 2.65
C GLU A 139 8.61 -14.30 2.42
N GLN A 140 7.97 -13.76 3.45
CA GLN A 140 6.62 -13.18 3.34
C GLN A 140 6.60 -11.91 2.47
N THR A 141 7.68 -11.12 2.46
CA THR A 141 7.80 -9.96 1.58
C THR A 141 7.86 -10.39 0.12
N SER A 142 8.59 -11.49 -0.18
CA SER A 142 8.68 -12.03 -1.53
C SER A 142 7.34 -12.61 -2.02
N LEU A 143 6.63 -13.34 -1.17
CA LEU A 143 5.31 -13.89 -1.49
C LEU A 143 4.27 -12.79 -1.71
N ARG A 144 4.34 -11.69 -0.95
CA ARG A 144 3.45 -10.54 -1.16
C ARG A 144 3.70 -9.86 -2.50
N SER A 145 4.96 -9.69 -2.90
CA SER A 145 5.31 -9.14 -4.22
C SER A 145 4.77 -10.04 -5.33
N LEU A 146 4.99 -11.36 -5.23
CA LEU A 146 4.51 -12.30 -6.23
C LEU A 146 2.98 -12.33 -6.31
N ALA A 147 2.29 -12.25 -5.16
CA ALA A 147 0.83 -12.13 -5.12
C ALA A 147 0.33 -10.82 -5.75
N HIS A 148 1.10 -9.74 -5.64
CA HIS A 148 0.74 -8.45 -6.22
C HIS A 148 0.85 -8.51 -7.75
N ASP A 149 1.95 -9.06 -8.26
CA ASP A 149 2.16 -9.23 -9.71
C ASP A 149 1.13 -10.19 -10.31
N TYR A 150 0.81 -11.28 -9.60
CA TYR A 150 -0.29 -12.17 -9.94
C TYR A 150 -1.62 -11.40 -10.05
N ALA A 151 -1.94 -10.58 -9.05
CA ALA A 151 -3.20 -9.83 -9.01
C ALA A 151 -3.30 -8.79 -10.14
N ILE A 152 -2.19 -8.16 -10.55
CA ILE A 152 -2.19 -7.22 -11.70
C ILE A 152 -2.73 -7.92 -12.95
N VAL A 153 -2.13 -9.05 -13.33
CA VAL A 153 -2.50 -9.76 -14.57
C VAL A 153 -3.91 -10.33 -14.47
N TYR A 154 -4.26 -10.91 -13.33
CA TYR A 154 -5.60 -11.43 -13.09
C TYR A 154 -6.66 -10.32 -13.21
N ASN A 155 -6.46 -9.21 -12.51
CA ASN A 155 -7.44 -8.11 -12.45
C ASN A 155 -7.60 -7.40 -13.79
N GLN A 156 -6.53 -7.19 -14.54
CA GLN A 156 -6.62 -6.60 -15.89
C GLN A 156 -7.43 -7.50 -16.84
N THR A 157 -7.27 -8.82 -16.72
CA THR A 157 -8.04 -9.78 -17.51
C THR A 157 -9.52 -9.77 -17.12
N ILE A 158 -9.82 -9.68 -15.82
CA ILE A 158 -11.20 -9.54 -15.32
C ILE A 158 -11.82 -8.22 -15.75
N LEU A 159 -11.06 -7.12 -15.69
CA LEU A 159 -11.52 -5.77 -16.04
C LEU A 159 -12.07 -5.74 -17.47
N ALA A 160 -11.32 -6.31 -18.42
CA ALA A 160 -11.72 -6.38 -19.83
C ALA A 160 -12.95 -7.27 -20.10
N SER A 161 -13.36 -8.10 -19.14
CA SER A 161 -14.54 -8.96 -19.25
C SER A 161 -15.73 -8.45 -18.46
N CYS A 162 -15.51 -7.66 -17.41
CA CYS A 162 -16.56 -7.19 -16.53
C CYS A 162 -17.14 -5.84 -16.95
N LEU A 163 -16.29 -4.92 -17.40
CA LEU A 163 -16.65 -3.53 -17.71
C LEU A 163 -16.52 -3.20 -19.20
#